data_AF-A0A370G2Q6-F1
#
_entry.id   AF-A0A370G2Q6-F1
#
_cell.length_a   1.000
_cell.length_b   1.000
_cell.length_c   1.000
_cell.angle_alpha   90.00
_cell.angle_beta   90.00
_cell.angle_gamma   90.00
#
_symmetry.space_group_name_H-M   'P 1'
#
loop_
_entity.id
_entity.type
_entity.pdbx_description
1 polymer ?
#
loop_
_entity_poly.entity_id
_entity_poly.type
_entity_poly.pdbx_seq_one_letter_code
_entity_poly.pdbx_strand_id
1 'polypeptide(L)' 'MKNTKLRIVWIIPNVFCYLMLVGLSIWVSANSEGLQEINRLSIYVIFMILLFIVSVFGSYRIWGWIKEGKM' A
#
# COMPACT_ATOMS: atom_id res chain seq x y z
N MET A 1 19.19 13.16 16.17
CA MET A 1 19.46 12.12 15.14
C MET A 1 19.04 10.69 15.53
N LYS A 2 18.26 10.43 16.60
CA LYS A 2 17.92 9.05 17.03
C LYS A 2 16.61 8.51 16.43
N ASN A 3 15.75 9.38 15.91
CA ASN A 3 14.40 9.01 15.43
C ASN A 3 14.32 8.79 13.90
N THR A 4 15.29 9.25 13.11
CA THR A 4 15.25 9.17 11.64
C THR A 4 15.29 7.72 11.15
N LYS A 5 16.09 6.85 11.77
CA LYS A 5 16.14 5.41 11.45
C LYS A 5 14.80 4.73 11.71
N LEU A 6 14.17 5.04 12.85
CA LEU A 6 12.86 4.48 13.18
C LEU A 6 11.79 4.92 12.16
N ARG A 7 11.90 6.13 11.60
CA ARG A 7 10.95 6.62 10.59
C ARG A 7 11.17 6.04 9.20
N ILE A 8 12.41 5.83 8.79
CA ILE A 8 12.75 5.14 7.53
C ILE A 8 12.15 3.71 7.53
N VAL A 9 12.18 3.03 8.67
CA VAL A 9 11.56 1.70 8.86
C VAL A 9 10.04 1.70 8.62
N TRP A 10 9.36 2.85 8.74
CA TRP A 10 7.92 2.97 8.42
C TRP A 10 7.65 3.48 7.01
N ILE A 11 8.56 4.26 6.42
CA ILE A 11 8.45 4.71 5.03
C ILE A 11 8.66 3.55 4.07
N ILE A 12 9.65 2.68 4.31
CA ILE A 12 9.96 1.52 3.48
C ILE A 12 8.73 0.61 3.24
N PRO A 13 8.04 0.09 4.28
CA PRO A 13 6.87 -0.76 4.08
C PRO A 13 5.72 -0.02 3.40
N ASN A 14 5.60 1.29 3.61
CA ASN A 14 4.57 2.09 2.94
C ASN A 14 4.81 2.21 1.43
N VAL A 15 6.06 2.48 1.03
CA VAL A 15 6.49 2.50 -0.38
C VAL A 15 6.36 1.11 -1.00
N PHE A 16 6.72 0.07 -0.26
CA PHE A 16 6.53 -1.32 -0.69
C PHE A 16 5.04 -1.65 -0.91
N CYS A 17 4.13 -1.19 -0.05
CA CYS A 17 2.69 -1.36 -0.25
C CYS A 17 2.20 -0.69 -1.54
N TYR A 18 2.68 0.52 -1.86
CA TYR A 18 2.35 1.17 -3.13
C TYR A 18 2.88 0.39 -4.34
N LEU A 19 4.12 -0.12 -4.28
CA LEU A 19 4.69 -0.95 -5.34
C LEU A 19 3.91 -2.26 -5.52
N MET A 20 3.55 -2.92 -4.42
CA MET A 20 2.69 -4.12 -4.46
C MET A 20 1.33 -3.80 -5.05
N LEU A 21 0.71 -2.67 -4.68
CA LEU A 21 -0.59 -2.27 -5.20
C LEU A 21 -0.56 -2.02 -6.70
N VAL A 22 0.47 -1.35 -7.21
CA VAL A 22 0.67 -1.15 -8.65
C VAL A 22 0.89 -2.49 -9.36
N GLY A 23 1.75 -3.36 -8.81
CA GLY A 23 2.00 -4.69 -9.37
C GLY A 23 0.75 -5.57 -9.41
N LEU A 24 -0.02 -5.60 -8.31
CA LEU A 24 -1.31 -6.30 -8.23
C LEU A 24 -2.31 -5.72 -9.22
N SER A 25 -2.38 -4.40 -9.36
CA SER A 25 -3.31 -3.76 -10.31
C SER A 25 -3.01 -4.15 -11.75
N ILE A 26 -1.73 -4.18 -12.13
CA ILE A 26 -1.29 -4.62 -13.47
C ILE A 26 -1.62 -6.10 -13.67
N TRP A 27 -1.29 -6.94 -12.69
CA TRP A 27 -1.52 -8.38 -12.77
C TRP A 27 -3.01 -8.74 -12.83
N VAL A 28 -3.84 -8.11 -11.99
CA VAL A 28 -5.30 -8.28 -11.99
C VAL A 28 -5.89 -7.81 -13.30
N SER A 29 -5.41 -6.70 -13.86
CA SER A 29 -5.89 -6.21 -15.16
C SER A 29 -5.52 -7.17 -16.30
N ALA A 30 -4.28 -7.66 -16.31
CA ALA A 30 -3.78 -8.60 -17.31
C ALA A 30 -4.44 -10.00 -17.23
N ASN A 31 -4.86 -10.43 -16.04
CA ASN A 31 -5.50 -11.74 -15.81
C ASN A 31 -7.00 -11.60 -15.49
N SER A 32 -7.61 -10.46 -15.81
CA SER A 32 -8.96 -10.10 -15.41
C SER A 32 -10.00 -11.11 -15.89
N GLU A 33 -9.88 -11.55 -17.14
CA GLU A 33 -10.76 -12.57 -17.74
C GLU A 33 -10.68 -13.90 -16.98
N GLY A 34 -9.48 -14.44 -16.75
CA GLY A 34 -9.29 -15.68 -16.00
C GLY A 34 -9.73 -15.59 -14.54
N LEU A 35 -9.55 -14.43 -13.91
CA LEU A 35 -10.01 -14.15 -12.54
C LEU A 35 -11.53 -14.04 -12.43
N GLN A 36 -12.19 -13.58 -13.48
CA GLN A 36 -13.64 -13.48 -13.57
C GLN A 36 -14.28 -14.85 -13.81
N GLU A 37 -13.68 -15.70 -14.64
CA GLU A 37 -14.13 -17.08 -14.87
C GLU A 37 -14.17 -17.91 -13.58
N ILE A 38 -13.16 -17.75 -12.72
CA ILE A 38 -13.10 -18.43 -11.41
C ILE A 38 -13.84 -17.66 -10.30
N ASN A 39 -14.50 -16.55 -10.62
CA ASN A 39 -15.23 -15.70 -9.69
C ASN A 39 -14.39 -15.20 -8.49
N ARG A 40 -13.06 -15.06 -8.67
CA ARG A 40 -12.11 -14.59 -7.65
C ARG A 40 -11.75 -13.12 -7.81
N LEU A 41 -12.09 -12.49 -8.92
CA LEU A 41 -11.80 -11.09 -9.21
C LEU A 41 -12.20 -10.17 -8.05
N SER A 42 -13.40 -10.36 -7.48
CA SER A 42 -13.89 -9.58 -6.34
C SER A 42 -12.99 -9.65 -5.11
N ILE A 43 -12.39 -10.81 -4.81
CA ILE A 43 -11.47 -10.97 -3.67
C ILE A 43 -10.20 -10.16 -3.90
N TYR A 44 -9.62 -10.21 -5.11
CA TYR A 44 -8.43 -9.43 -5.43
C TYR A 44 -8.70 -7.92 -5.42
N VAL A 45 -9.87 -7.50 -5.88
CA VAL A 45 -10.29 -6.08 -5.79
C VAL A 45 -10.42 -5.63 -4.33
N ILE A 46 -11.03 -6.44 -3.45
CA ILE A 46 -11.11 -6.15 -2.01
C ILE A 46 -9.71 -6.07 -1.40
N PHE A 47 -8.80 -6.99 -1.74
CA PHE A 47 -7.41 -6.95 -1.29
C PHE A 47 -6.69 -5.68 -1.74
N MET A 48 -6.90 -5.23 -2.99
CA MET A 48 -6.35 -3.96 -3.48
C MET A 48 -6.88 -2.76 -2.68
N ILE A 49 -8.18 -2.73 -2.35
CA ILE A 49 -8.77 -1.66 -1.53
C ILE A 49 -8.17 -1.67 -0.11
N LEU A 50 -8.03 -2.85 0.51
CA LEU A 50 -7.41 -2.96 1.83
C LEU A 50 -5.95 -2.51 1.83
N LEU A 51 -5.16 -2.93 0.83
CA LEU A 51 -3.78 -2.48 0.64
C LEU A 51 -3.70 -0.96 0.45
N PHE A 52 -4.63 -0.39 -0.32
CA PHE A 52 -4.72 1.05 -0.51
C PHE A 52 -4.97 1.79 0.81
N ILE A 53 -5.93 1.31 1.62
CA ILE A 53 -6.23 1.91 2.92
C ILE A 53 -5.02 1.83 3.85
N VAL A 54 -4.35 0.67 3.92
CA VAL A 54 -3.13 0.49 4.73
C VAL A 54 -2.04 1.46 4.29
N SER A 55 -1.85 1.63 2.98
CA SER A 55 -0.88 2.54 2.39
C SER A 55 -1.20 4.02 2.63
N VAL A 56 -2.46 4.42 2.54
CA VAL A 56 -2.89 5.79 2.87
C VAL A 56 -2.69 6.05 4.37
N PHE A 57 -3.03 5.09 5.23
CA PHE A 57 -2.87 5.23 6.68
C PHE A 57 -1.40 5.31 7.09
N GLY A 58 -0.53 4.52 6.47
CA GLY A 58 0.92 4.60 6.65
C GLY A 58 1.46 5.97 6.25
N SER A 59 1.01 6.50 5.11
CA SER A 59 1.33 7.85 4.64
C SER A 59 0.83 8.94 5.60
N TYR A 60 -0.38 8.81 6.14
CA TYR A 60 -0.97 9.76 7.08
C TYR A 60 -0.21 9.81 8.41
N ARG A 61 0.25 8.65 8.90
CA ARG A 61 1.09 8.56 10.11
C ARG A 61 2.46 9.21 9.89
N ILE A 62 3.05 9.05 8.72
CA ILE A 62 4.29 9.76 8.33
C ILE A 62 4.04 11.28 8.29
N TRP A 63 2.95 11.73 7.68
CA TRP A 63 2.56 13.15 7.66
C TRP A 63 2.39 13.72 9.07
N GLY A 64 1.75 12.98 9.98
CA GLY A 64 1.63 13.38 11.38
C GLY A 64 2.99 13.65 12.04
N TRP A 65 4.00 12.82 11.77
CA TRP A 65 5.36 13.03 12.27
C TRP A 65 6.04 14.27 11.68
N ILE A 66 5.73 14.62 10.43
CA ILE A 66 6.21 15.85 9.79
C ILE A 66 5.57 17.07 10.46
N LYS A 67 4.26 17.02 10.68
CA LYS A 67 3.47 18.12 11.24
C LYS A 67 3.82 18.42 12.70
N GLU A 68 4.21 17.40 13.48
CA GLU A 68 4.69 17.57 14.86
C GLU A 68 6.09 18.20 14.96
N GLY A 69 6.69 18.69 13.87
CA GLY A 69 8.01 19.32 13.88
C GLY A 69 9.13 18.35 14.27
N LYS A 70 8.86 17.06 14.14
CA LYS A 70 9.71 15.99 14.64
C LYS A 70 10.78 15.63 13.61
N MET A 71 10.69 16.13 12.37
CA MET A 71 11.67 15.99 11.28
C MET A 71 12.93 16.78 11.57
#